data_AF-A0A844AKH5-F1
#
_entry.id   AF-A0A844AKH5-F1
#
_cell.length_a   1.000
_cell.length_b   1.000
_cell.length_c   1.000
_cell.angle_alpha   90.00
_cell.angle_beta   90.00
_cell.angle_gamma   90.00
#
_symmetry.space_group_name_H-M   'P 1'
#
loop_
_entity.id
_entity.type
_entity.pdbx_description
1 polymer ?
#
loop_
_entity_poly.entity_id
_entity_poly.type
_entity_poly.pdbx_seq_one_letter_code
_entity_poly.pdbx_strand_id
1 'polypeptide(L)'
;MVYAYVNIIVTNPESFAAYREKSVDALSRHGGKVAAASPQQTVLEGELETGLGVILEFETAEGAKAWINDPELEAVHALRTGAGSSTIALLG
;
A
#
# COMPACT_ATOMS: atom_id res chain seq x y z
N MET A 1 -0.02 15.55 9.11
CA MET A 1 0.35 14.62 8.03
C MET A 1 0.89 13.37 8.67
N VAL A 2 0.45 12.22 8.17
CA VAL A 2 0.88 10.89 8.60
C VAL A 2 1.24 10.08 7.36
N TYR A 3 2.04 9.03 7.52
CA TYR A 3 2.51 8.22 6.40
C TYR A 3 2.22 6.74 6.61
N ALA A 4 1.81 6.02 5.58
CA ALA A 4 1.79 4.56 5.62
C ALA A 4 2.92 4.00 4.77
N TYR A 5 3.79 3.21 5.39
CA TYR A 5 4.79 2.43 4.70
C TYR A 5 4.18 1.11 4.25
N VAL A 6 4.30 0.81 2.97
CA VAL A 6 3.80 -0.40 2.32
C VAL A 6 4.99 -1.19 1.79
N ASN A 7 5.12 -2.45 2.18
CA ASN A 7 6.02 -3.43 1.60
C ASN A 7 5.20 -4.54 0.93
N ILE A 8 5.48 -4.85 -0.33
CA ILE A 8 4.77 -5.89 -1.09
C ILE A 8 5.77 -6.85 -1.73
N ILE A 9 5.68 -8.13 -1.36
CA ILE A 9 6.36 -9.22 -2.06
C ILE A 9 5.39 -9.80 -3.07
N VAL A 10 5.61 -9.53 -4.36
CA VAL A 10 4.71 -9.95 -5.43
C VAL A 10 5.07 -11.36 -5.88
N THR A 11 4.13 -12.29 -5.73
CA THR A 11 4.22 -13.67 -6.25
C THR A 11 3.18 -13.96 -7.34
N ASN A 12 2.15 -13.10 -7.47
CA ASN A 12 1.16 -13.13 -8.54
C ASN A 12 1.12 -11.76 -9.26
N PRO A 13 1.87 -11.60 -10.36
CA PRO A 13 1.95 -10.34 -11.11
C PRO A 13 0.62 -9.90 -11.73
N GLU A 14 -0.24 -10.83 -12.13
CA GLU A 14 -1.54 -10.52 -12.76
C GLU A 14 -2.50 -9.87 -11.75
N SER A 15 -2.59 -10.44 -10.55
CA SER A 15 -3.38 -9.86 -9.46
C SER A 15 -2.84 -8.47 -9.06
N PHE A 16 -1.51 -8.31 -9.04
CA PHE A 16 -0.90 -7.03 -8.74
C PHE A 16 -1.19 -5.97 -9.82
N ALA A 17 -1.15 -6.34 -11.10
CA ALA A 17 -1.49 -5.44 -12.20
C ALA A 17 -2.94 -4.95 -12.07
N ALA A 18 -3.89 -5.86 -11.81
CA ALA A 18 -5.29 -5.51 -11.60
C ALA A 18 -5.50 -4.61 -10.36
N TYR A 19 -4.73 -4.81 -9.29
CA TYR A 19 -4.73 -3.92 -8.13
C TYR A 19 -4.24 -2.52 -8.50
N ARG A 20 -3.12 -2.42 -9.21
CA ARG A 20 -2.45 -1.15 -9.54
C ARG A 20 -3.32 -0.22 -10.38
N GLU A 21 -4.17 -0.78 -11.24
CA GLU A 21 -5.14 0.01 -12.03
C GLU A 21 -6.18 0.72 -11.17
N LYS A 22 -6.50 0.16 -9.99
CA LYS A 22 -7.56 0.64 -9.09
C LYS A 22 -7.01 1.38 -7.86
N SER A 23 -5.74 1.16 -7.52
CA SER A 23 -5.18 1.57 -6.23
C SER A 23 -5.14 3.08 -6.03
N VAL A 24 -4.91 3.87 -7.10
CA VAL A 24 -4.83 5.33 -7.00
C VAL A 24 -6.20 5.94 -6.69
N ASP A 25 -7.24 5.51 -7.40
CA ASP A 25 -8.62 5.96 -7.16
C ASP A 25 -9.07 5.58 -5.74
N ALA A 26 -8.87 4.31 -5.36
CA ALA A 26 -9.14 3.78 -4.02
C ALA A 26 -8.49 4.60 -2.90
N LEU A 27 -7.21 4.95 -3.09
CA LEU A 27 -6.45 5.77 -2.15
C LEU A 27 -6.98 7.21 -2.05
N SER A 28 -7.30 7.83 -3.19
CA SER A 28 -7.74 9.22 -3.27
C SER A 28 -9.09 9.47 -2.60
N ARG A 29 -9.98 8.46 -2.56
CA ARG A 29 -11.29 8.51 -1.88
C ARG A 29 -11.19 8.90 -0.41
N HIS A 30 -10.05 8.66 0.23
CA HIS A 30 -9.79 8.93 1.65
C HIS A 30 -8.69 9.97 1.86
N GLY A 31 -8.43 10.82 0.84
CA GLY A 31 -7.42 11.87 0.91
C GLY A 31 -5.98 11.36 0.90
N GLY A 32 -5.77 10.08 0.55
CA GLY A 32 -4.45 9.50 0.42
C GLY A 32 -3.79 9.86 -0.92
N LYS A 33 -2.47 9.94 -0.93
CA LYS A 33 -1.66 10.06 -2.15
C LYS A 33 -0.35 9.29 -2.02
N VAL A 34 0.27 8.96 -3.15
CA VAL A 34 1.59 8.33 -3.17
C VAL A 34 2.65 9.41 -3.02
N ALA A 35 3.43 9.35 -1.94
CA ALA A 35 4.57 10.24 -1.71
C ALA A 35 5.86 9.70 -2.35
N ALA A 36 6.07 8.39 -2.29
CA ALA A 36 7.20 7.71 -2.93
C ALA A 36 6.84 6.27 -3.28
N ALA A 37 7.45 5.73 -4.34
CA ALA A 37 7.34 4.33 -4.70
C ALA A 37 8.67 3.83 -5.29
N SER A 38 9.05 2.59 -4.96
CA SER A 38 10.21 1.92 -5.52
C SER A 38 9.88 0.47 -5.88
N PRO A 39 10.23 -0.02 -7.09
CA PRO A 39 9.99 -1.41 -7.47
C PRO A 39 10.85 -2.40 -6.67
N GLN A 40 11.94 -1.94 -6.07
CA GLN A 40 12.82 -2.72 -5.19
C GLN A 40 13.32 -1.81 -4.07
N GLN A 41 13.44 -2.34 -2.86
CA GLN A 41 14.00 -1.60 -1.73
C GLN A 41 15.40 -2.09 -1.39
N THR A 42 16.20 -1.20 -0.83
CA THR A 42 17.52 -1.50 -0.28
C THR A 42 17.44 -1.38 1.24
N VAL A 43 17.67 -2.49 1.94
CA VAL A 43 17.77 -2.50 3.40
C VAL A 43 19.13 -1.92 3.79
N LEU A 44 19.13 -0.86 4.61
CA LEU A 44 20.37 -0.21 5.06
C LEU A 44 20.92 -0.83 6.37
N GLU A 45 20.04 -1.35 7.22
CA GLU A 45 20.38 -1.99 8.50
C GLU A 45 19.33 -3.04 8.86
N GLY A 46 19.75 -4.15 9.50
CA GLY A 46 18.88 -5.25 9.92
C GLY A 46 18.47 -6.19 8.78
N GLU A 47 17.41 -6.95 9.01
CA GLU A 47 16.87 -7.91 8.05
C GLU A 47 15.39 -7.64 7.81
N LEU A 48 15.03 -7.46 6.54
CA LEU A 48 13.66 -7.33 6.08
C LEU A 48 13.57 -7.96 4.70
N GLU A 49 12.67 -8.92 4.53
CA GLU A 49 12.30 -9.36 3.18
C GLU A 49 11.57 -8.20 2.49
N THR A 50 12.16 -7.71 1.39
CA THR A 50 11.67 -6.52 0.69
C THR A 50 11.32 -6.82 -0.75
N GLY A 51 10.32 -6.11 -1.25
CA GLY A 51 9.93 -6.11 -2.64
C GLY A 51 9.60 -4.69 -3.09
N LEU A 52 8.37 -4.49 -3.56
CA LEU A 52 7.89 -3.16 -3.92
C LEU A 52 7.58 -2.36 -2.65
N GLY A 53 8.21 -1.20 -2.53
CA GLY A 53 8.03 -0.26 -1.42
C GLY A 53 7.19 0.95 -1.82
N VAL A 54 6.22 1.35 -1.01
CA VAL A 54 5.44 2.59 -1.22
C VAL A 54 5.32 3.36 0.08
N ILE A 55 5.45 4.69 0.01
CA ILE A 55 5.06 5.61 1.07
C ILE A 55 3.78 6.30 0.62
N LEU A 56 2.71 6.08 1.37
CA LEU A 56 1.44 6.78 1.22
C LEU A 56 1.41 7.94 2.21
N GLU A 57 0.88 9.08 1.79
CA GLU A 57 0.69 10.26 2.64
C GLU A 57 -0.80 10.50 2.83
N PHE A 58 -1.20 10.79 4.06
CA PHE A 58 -2.54 11.22 4.45
C PHE A 58 -2.46 12.47 5.33
N GLU A 59 -3.49 13.30 5.33
CA GLU A 59 -3.55 14.45 6.24
C GLU A 59 -3.62 14.01 7.71
N THR A 60 -4.41 12.98 7.99
CA THR A 60 -4.70 12.45 9.33
C THR A 60 -4.62 10.92 9.40
N ALA A 61 -4.42 10.37 10.61
CA ALA A 61 -4.44 8.93 10.86
C ALA A 61 -5.82 8.31 10.58
N GLU A 62 -6.89 9.08 10.79
CA GLU A 62 -8.26 8.69 10.49
C GLU A 62 -8.46 8.44 9.00
N GLY A 63 -7.87 9.25 8.10
CA GLY A 63 -7.92 9.03 6.66
C GLY A 63 -7.26 7.72 6.24
N ALA A 64 -6.07 7.42 6.79
CA ALA A 64 -5.40 6.15 6.53
C ALA A 64 -6.20 4.93 7.05
N LYS A 65 -6.83 5.06 8.23
CA LYS A 65 -7.69 4.02 8.81
C LYS A 65 -9.00 3.86 8.04
N ALA A 66 -9.60 4.95 7.56
CA ALA A 66 -10.80 4.91 6.73
C ALA A 66 -10.50 4.21 5.41
N TRP A 67 -9.37 4.53 4.77
CA TRP A 67 -8.90 3.86 3.56
C TRP A 67 -8.81 2.35 3.73
N ILE A 68 -8.02 1.87 4.70
CA ILE A 68 -7.76 0.43 4.83
C ILE A 68 -9.01 -0.38 5.26
N ASN A 69 -9.97 0.27 5.93
CA ASN A 69 -11.20 -0.36 6.42
C ASN A 69 -12.44 -0.06 5.54
N ASP A 70 -12.29 0.57 4.38
CA ASP A 70 -13.42 0.87 3.50
C ASP A 70 -14.00 -0.43 2.91
N PRO A 71 -15.27 -0.78 3.20
CA PRO A 71 -15.89 -1.99 2.68
C PRO A 71 -16.05 -1.96 1.15
N GLU A 72 -16.16 -0.79 0.53
CA GLU A 72 -16.23 -0.67 -0.93
C GLU A 72 -14.87 -0.94 -1.60
N LEU A 73 -13.78 -0.87 -0.83
CA LEU A 73 -12.43 -1.16 -1.29
C LEU A 73 -11.99 -2.59 -0.97
N GLU A 74 -12.84 -3.41 -0.33
CA GLU A 74 -12.50 -4.78 0.06
C GLU A 74 -12.01 -5.60 -1.15
N ALA A 75 -12.73 -5.53 -2.28
CA ALA A 75 -12.33 -6.22 -3.50
C ALA A 75 -11.00 -5.70 -4.08
N VAL A 76 -10.72 -4.40 -3.95
CA VAL A 76 -9.45 -3.80 -4.38
C VAL A 76 -8.31 -4.28 -3.48
N HIS A 77 -8.52 -4.29 -2.17
CA HIS A 77 -7.55 -4.80 -1.21
C HIS A 77 -7.31 -6.30 -1.35
N ALA A 78 -8.33 -7.07 -1.71
CA ALA A 78 -8.21 -8.50 -2.00
C ALA A 78 -7.26 -8.76 -3.18
N LEU A 79 -7.25 -7.90 -4.21
CA LEU A 79 -6.27 -8.00 -5.31
C LEU A 79 -4.83 -7.79 -4.80
N ARG A 80 -4.62 -6.85 -3.87
CA ARG A 80 -3.31 -6.61 -3.24
C ARG A 80 -2.89 -7.79 -2.35
N THR A 81 -3.76 -8.29 -1.48
CA THR A 81 -3.45 -9.40 -0.58
C THR A 81 -3.35 -10.73 -1.32
N GLY A 82 -4.01 -10.88 -2.47
CA GLY A 82 -3.88 -12.03 -3.38
C GLY A 82 -2.66 -11.95 -4.32
N ALA A 83 -2.02 -10.78 -4.43
CA ALA A 83 -0.82 -10.59 -5.26
C ALA A 83 0.46 -11.17 -4.62
N GLY A 84 0.41 -11.55 -3.35
CA GLY A 84 1.53 -12.07 -2.57
C GLY A 84 1.45 -11.63 -1.12
N SER A 85 2.59 -11.30 -0.50
CA SER A 85 2.61 -10.77 0.87
C SER A 85 2.58 -9.25 0.87
N SER A 86 1.79 -8.64 1.75
CA SER A 86 1.75 -7.19 1.89
C SER A 86 1.66 -6.76 3.34
N THR A 87 2.66 -6.00 3.77
CA THR A 87 2.74 -5.39 5.10
C THR A 87 2.53 -3.89 4.97
N ILE A 88 1.61 -3.34 5.77
CA ILE A 88 1.35 -1.90 5.82
C ILE A 88 1.49 -1.45 7.27
N ALA A 89 2.34 -0.45 7.51
CA ALA A 89 2.51 0.16 8.82
C ALA A 89 2.19 1.65 8.73
N LEU A 90 1.39 2.16 9.67
CA LEU A 90 1.12 3.59 9.80
C LEU A 90 2.16 4.24 10.71
N LEU A 91 2.71 5.36 10.26
CA LEU A 91 3.63 6.25 10.95
C LEU A 91 2.86 7.55 11.23
N GLY A 92 2.54 7.78 12.50
CA GLY A 92 1.76 8.92 12.97
C GLY A 92 2.60 10.05 13.54
#